data_AF-A0A924ZTC0-F1
#
_entry.id   AF-A0A924ZTC0-F1
#
_cell.length_a   1.000
_cell.length_b   1.000
_cell.length_c   1.000
_cell.angle_alpha   90.00
_cell.angle_beta   90.00
_cell.angle_gamma   90.00
#
_symmetry.space_group_name_H-M   'P 1'
#
loop_
_entity.id
_entity.type
_entity.pdbx_description
1 polymer ?
#
loop_
_entity_poly.entity_id
_entity_poly.type
_entity_poly.pdbx_seq_one_letter_code
_entity_poly.pdbx_strand_id
1 'polypeptide(L)'
;MTAIEPQNTLHLLTSAPRIWSTLMPEILAVWQEGDLIFLLAEGAQGFNAKALDQFTQIAVLDSDLARLEVVNDEVPIHIKIATIADWATWTVHYQRTVTWR
;
A
#
# COMPACT_ATOMS: atom_id res chain seq x y z
N MET A 1 -21.78 22.27 12.49
CA MET A 1 -20.65 21.33 12.42
C MET A 1 -20.68 20.69 11.05
N THR A 2 -19.83 21.14 10.13
CA THR A 2 -19.55 20.42 8.89
C THR A 2 -18.82 19.14 9.28
N ALA A 3 -19.38 17.97 8.91
CA ALA A 3 -18.65 16.72 9.03
C ALA A 3 -17.37 16.87 8.20
N ILE A 4 -16.20 16.74 8.85
CA ILE A 4 -14.95 16.60 8.12
C ILE A 4 -15.05 15.20 7.51
N GLU A 5 -15.27 15.12 6.20
CA GLU A 5 -15.17 13.84 5.51
C GLU A 5 -13.76 13.27 5.73
N PRO A 6 -13.64 11.99 6.09
CA PRO A 6 -12.34 11.39 6.34
C PRO A 6 -11.44 11.55 5.11
N GLN A 7 -10.26 12.15 5.30
CA GLN A 7 -9.34 12.50 4.23
C GLN A 7 -8.44 11.32 3.86
N ASN A 8 -9.03 10.27 3.29
CA ASN A 8 -8.31 9.04 3.00
C ASN A 8 -7.22 9.29 1.95
N THR A 9 -6.02 8.80 2.22
CA THR A 9 -4.84 8.87 1.36
C THR A 9 -4.44 7.49 0.84
N LEU A 10 -4.15 7.43 -0.46
CA LEU A 10 -3.53 6.28 -1.12
C LEU A 10 -2.01 6.43 -1.06
N HIS A 11 -1.34 5.60 -0.26
CA HIS A 11 0.12 5.58 -0.12
C HIS A 11 0.71 4.56 -1.08
N LEU A 12 1.28 5.03 -2.19
CA LEU A 12 2.00 4.21 -3.16
C LEU A 12 3.42 3.97 -2.65
N LEU A 13 3.72 2.77 -2.17
CA LEU A 13 5.05 2.40 -1.74
C LEU A 13 5.77 1.66 -2.88
N THR A 14 6.58 2.41 -3.64
CA THR A 14 7.25 1.90 -4.84
C THR A 14 8.65 1.33 -4.58
N SER A 15 9.23 1.71 -3.44
CA SER A 15 10.62 1.43 -3.10
C SER A 15 10.85 0.06 -2.48
N ALA A 16 12.02 -0.52 -2.69
CA ALA A 16 12.36 -1.84 -2.15
C ALA A 16 12.37 -1.89 -0.61
N PRO A 17 12.09 -3.06 0.00
CA PRO A 17 12.05 -3.21 1.45
C PRO A 17 13.33 -2.81 2.19
N ARG A 18 14.49 -2.94 1.52
CA ARG A 18 15.80 -2.58 2.08
C ARG A 18 15.93 -1.10 2.49
N ILE A 19 15.06 -0.21 1.98
CA ILE A 19 15.02 1.22 2.33
C ILE A 19 13.79 1.64 3.13
N TRP A 20 12.91 0.69 3.52
CA TRP A 20 11.70 1.01 4.27
C TRP A 20 11.97 1.52 5.69
N SER A 21 13.14 1.22 6.27
CA SER A 21 13.50 1.68 7.62
C SER A 21 13.45 3.20 7.77
N THR A 22 13.66 3.95 6.69
CA THR A 22 13.55 5.42 6.69
C THR A 22 12.17 5.91 6.28
N LEU A 23 11.47 5.20 5.39
CA LEU A 23 10.15 5.61 4.88
C LEU A 23 9.01 5.31 5.86
N MET A 24 9.06 4.18 6.56
CA MET A 24 7.95 3.74 7.43
C MET A 24 7.61 4.74 8.54
N PRO A 25 8.59 5.33 9.26
CA PRO A 25 8.30 6.37 10.24
C PRO A 25 7.60 7.59 9.63
N GLU A 26 7.97 7.98 8.41
CA GLU A 26 7.36 9.12 7.72
C GLU A 26 5.92 8.83 7.30
N ILE A 27 5.66 7.63 6.76
CA ILE A 27 4.30 7.17 6.41
C ILE A 27 3.43 7.15 7.66
N LEU A 28 3.91 6.56 8.76
CA LEU A 28 3.17 6.46 10.02
C LEU A 28 2.88 7.83 10.65
N ALA A 29 3.79 8.80 10.49
CA ALA A 29 3.58 10.16 11.01
C ALA A 29 2.41 10.89 10.33
N VAL A 30 2.04 10.49 9.11
CA VAL A 30 0.94 11.09 8.35
C VAL A 30 -0.27 10.16 8.18
N TRP A 31 -0.18 8.93 8.68
CA TRP A 31 -1.21 7.89 8.53
C TRP A 31 -2.51 8.26 9.26
N GLN A 32 -3.64 8.02 8.60
CA GLN A 32 -4.98 8.24 9.10
C GLN A 32 -5.86 6.99 8.97
N GLU A 33 -6.93 6.95 9.76
CA GLU A 33 -7.97 5.94 9.58
C GLU A 33 -8.60 6.09 8.18
N GLY A 34 -8.69 4.99 7.43
CA GLY A 34 -9.19 4.98 6.06
C GLY A 34 -8.10 5.01 4.98
N ASP A 35 -6.85 5.31 5.35
CA ASP A 35 -5.71 5.23 4.44
C ASP A 35 -5.44 3.80 3.96
N LEU A 36 -4.82 3.69 2.79
CA LEU A 36 -4.40 2.42 2.19
C LEU A 36 -2.94 2.51 1.79
N ILE A 37 -2.14 1.54 2.23
CA ILE A 37 -0.79 1.34 1.69
C ILE A 37 -0.87 0.35 0.53
N PHE A 38 -0.39 0.78 -0.63
CA PHE A 38 -0.39 -0.02 -1.86
C PHE A 38 1.05 -0.29 -2.29
N LEU A 39 1.41 -1.57 -2.34
CA LEU A 39 2.72 -2.07 -2.71
C LEU A 39 2.77 -2.32 -4.21
N LEU A 40 3.74 -1.68 -4.88
CA LEU A 40 3.95 -1.84 -6.32
C LEU A 40 5.45 -1.69 -6.66
N ALA A 41 5.83 -2.05 -7.88
CA ALA A 41 7.21 -2.09 -8.34
C ALA A 41 8.11 -2.86 -7.36
N GLU A 42 9.22 -2.27 -6.89
CA GLU A 42 10.12 -2.94 -5.94
C GLU A 42 9.47 -3.13 -4.55
N GLY A 43 8.47 -2.33 -4.21
CA GLY A 43 7.75 -2.44 -2.94
C GLY A 43 6.96 -3.74 -2.79
N ALA A 44 6.52 -4.34 -3.90
CA ALA A 44 5.82 -5.62 -3.89
C ALA A 44 6.67 -6.76 -3.29
N GLN A 45 8.01 -6.66 -3.35
CA GLN A 45 8.92 -7.63 -2.74
C GLN A 45 8.77 -7.74 -1.22
N GLY A 46 8.21 -6.72 -0.56
CA GLY A 46 8.01 -6.67 0.88
C GLY A 46 6.63 -7.09 1.34
N PHE A 47 5.82 -7.75 0.51
CA PHE A 47 4.43 -8.10 0.84
C PHE A 47 4.29 -8.90 2.15
N ASN A 48 5.32 -9.62 2.60
CA ASN A 48 5.31 -10.38 3.86
C ASN A 48 6.16 -9.73 4.98
N ALA A 49 6.59 -8.48 4.80
CA ALA A 49 7.47 -7.82 5.75
C ALA A 49 6.71 -7.37 7.00
N LYS A 50 7.27 -7.67 8.18
CA LYS A 50 6.72 -7.23 9.50
C LYS A 50 6.54 -5.72 9.65
N ALA A 51 7.23 -4.92 8.83
CA ALA A 51 7.04 -3.47 8.82
C ALA A 51 5.59 -3.08 8.47
N LEU A 52 4.86 -3.95 7.77
CA LEU A 52 3.48 -3.74 7.37
C LEU A 52 2.48 -4.00 8.49
N ASP A 53 2.85 -4.72 9.55
CA ASP A 53 1.96 -5.08 10.69
C ASP A 53 1.33 -3.85 11.38
N GLN A 54 1.85 -2.64 11.11
CA GLN A 54 1.38 -1.37 11.66
C GLN A 54 0.22 -0.74 10.88
N PHE A 55 -0.06 -1.23 9.67
CA PHE A 55 -1.11 -0.69 8.80
C PHE A 55 -2.35 -1.60 8.79
N THR A 56 -3.53 -0.98 8.81
CA THR A 56 -4.80 -1.72 8.85
C THR A 56 -5.33 -2.09 7.47
N GLN A 57 -4.91 -1.38 6.42
CA GLN A 57 -5.32 -1.63 5.04
C GLN A 57 -4.08 -1.66 4.15
N ILE A 58 -3.82 -2.83 3.59
CA ILE A 58 -2.66 -3.10 2.73
C ILE A 58 -3.14 -3.79 1.46
N ALA A 59 -2.62 -3.35 0.33
CA ALA A 59 -2.78 -4.04 -0.94
C ALA A 59 -1.45 -4.18 -1.67
N VAL A 60 -1.38 -5.14 -2.59
CA VAL A 60 -0.23 -5.36 -3.46
C VAL A 60 -0.68 -5.58 -4.91
N LEU A 61 0.07 -5.03 -5.86
CA LEU A 61 -0.29 -5.13 -7.28
C LEU A 61 -0.03 -6.53 -7.83
N ASP A 62 -1.08 -7.17 -8.34
CA ASP A 62 -1.09 -8.54 -8.89
C ASP A 62 -0.03 -8.73 -9.99
N SER A 63 0.07 -7.78 -10.93
CA SER A 63 1.05 -7.87 -12.02
C SER A 63 2.50 -7.82 -11.55
N ASP A 64 2.78 -7.24 -10.38
CA ASP A 64 4.13 -7.23 -9.81
C ASP A 64 4.41 -8.50 -8.99
N LEU A 65 3.41 -9.07 -8.30
CA LEU A 65 3.54 -10.42 -7.72
C LEU A 65 3.83 -11.47 -8.78
N ALA A 66 3.13 -11.41 -9.93
CA ALA A 66 3.35 -12.33 -11.03
C ALA A 66 4.79 -12.26 -11.58
N ARG A 67 5.41 -11.07 -11.59
CA ARG A 67 6.83 -10.90 -11.97
C ARG A 67 7.81 -11.44 -10.95
N LEU A 68 7.39 -11.51 -9.68
CA LEU A 68 8.15 -12.12 -8.59
C LEU A 68 7.91 -13.62 -8.50
N GLU A 69 7.09 -14.20 -9.39
CA GLU A 69 6.69 -15.61 -9.39
C GLU A 69 6.00 -16.04 -8.08
N VAL A 70 5.40 -15.08 -7.36
CA VAL A 70 4.68 -15.32 -6.11
C VAL A 70 3.29 -15.84 -6.44
N VAL A 71 2.91 -16.95 -5.80
CA VAL A 71 1.58 -17.55 -5.93
C VAL A 71 0.64 -16.90 -4.91
N ASN A 72 -0.64 -16.74 -5.25
CA ASN A 72 -1.60 -16.03 -4.39
C ASN A 72 -1.69 -16.59 -2.96
N ASP A 73 -1.53 -17.90 -2.78
CA ASP A 73 -1.59 -18.57 -1.47
C ASP A 73 -0.41 -18.22 -0.55
N GLU A 74 0.65 -17.61 -1.08
CA GLU A 74 1.80 -17.13 -0.31
C GLU A 74 1.55 -15.74 0.29
N VAL A 75 0.62 -14.98 -0.29
CA VAL A 75 0.28 -13.62 0.16
C VAL A 75 -0.53 -13.71 1.47
N PRO A 76 -0.12 -13.00 2.54
CA PRO A 76 -0.86 -12.99 3.79
C PRO A 76 -2.33 -12.60 3.60
N ILE A 77 -3.25 -13.33 4.26
CA ILE A 77 -4.72 -13.16 4.10
C ILE A 77 -5.24 -11.73 4.36
N HIS A 78 -4.51 -10.94 5.14
CA HIS A 78 -4.88 -9.56 5.47
C HIS A 78 -4.45 -8.55 4.38
N ILE A 79 -3.71 -8.99 3.36
CA ILE A 79 -3.24 -8.16 2.25
C ILE A 79 -4.13 -8.43 1.03
N LYS A 80 -4.72 -7.37 0.50
CA LYS A 80 -5.53 -7.47 -0.72
C LYS A 80 -4.60 -7.56 -1.95
N ILE A 81 -4.71 -8.63 -2.73
CA ILE A 81 -4.17 -8.64 -4.10
C ILE A 81 -5.08 -7.77 -4.98
N ALA A 82 -4.50 -6.81 -5.69
CA ALA A 82 -5.25 -5.81 -6.43
C ALA A 82 -4.77 -5.71 -7.87
N THR A 83 -5.69 -5.39 -8.78
CA THR A 83 -5.41 -5.22 -10.21
C THR A 83 -5.04 -3.78 -10.55
N ILE A 84 -4.59 -3.55 -11.79
CA ILE A 84 -4.43 -2.18 -12.32
C ILE A 84 -5.76 -1.41 -12.31
N ALA A 85 -6.89 -2.10 -12.51
CA ALA A 85 -8.20 -1.48 -12.48
C ALA A 85 -8.61 -1.04 -11.05
N ASP A 86 -8.27 -1.84 -10.03
CA ASP A 86 -8.42 -1.43 -8.63
C ASP A 86 -7.58 -0.18 -8.34
N TRP A 87 -6.32 -0.16 -8.78
CA TRP A 87 -5.44 1.00 -8.59
C TRP A 87 -5.97 2.27 -9.28
N ALA A 88 -6.44 2.14 -10.53
CA ALA A 88 -7.04 3.27 -11.25
C ALA A 88 -8.28 3.80 -10.52
N THR A 89 -9.13 2.90 -10.02
CA THR A 89 -10.29 3.23 -9.19
C THR A 89 -9.85 3.99 -7.93
N TRP A 90 -8.93 3.44 -7.15
CA TRP A 90 -8.45 4.08 -5.93
C TRP A 90 -7.84 5.45 -6.15
N THR A 91 -7.08 5.63 -7.24
CA THR A 91 -6.47 6.93 -7.56
C THR A 91 -7.52 8.04 -7.77
N VAL A 92 -8.73 7.68 -8.20
CA VAL A 92 -9.86 8.63 -8.39
C VAL A 92 -10.67 8.80 -7.11
N HIS A 93 -10.79 7.74 -6.30
CA HIS A 93 -11.65 7.73 -5.10
C HIS A 93 -10.96 8.26 -3.84
N TYR A 94 -9.66 8.06 -3.69
CA TYR A 94 -8.89 8.63 -2.58
C TYR A 94 -8.68 10.12 -2.82
N GLN A 95 -8.77 10.92 -1.75
CA GLN A 95 -8.65 12.38 -1.87
C GLN A 95 -7.22 12.81 -2.21
N ARG A 96 -6.24 11.98 -1.84
CA ARG A 96 -4.82 12.21 -2.06
C ARG A 96 -4.16 10.91 -2.47
N THR A 97 -3.12 11.04 -3.29
CA THR A 97 -2.22 9.95 -3.66
C THR A 97 -0.80 10.43 -3.41
N VAL A 98 -0.06 9.70 -2.56
CA VAL A 98 1.32 10.02 -2.21
C VAL A 98 2.22 8.88 -2.63
N THR A 99 3.31 9.17 -3.32
CA THR A 99 4.31 8.17 -3.72
C THR A 99 5.54 8.25 -2.84
N TRP A 100 5.91 7.11 -2.24
CA TRP A 100 7.05 6.94 -1.35
C TRP A 100 8.16 6.20 -2.09
N ARG A 101 9.33 6.84 -2.19
CA ARG A 101 10.49 6.33 -2.93
C ARG A 101 11.79 6.61 -2.19
#